data_AF-A0A4U3FGK4-F1
#
_entry.id   AF-A0A4U3FGK4-F1
#
_cell.length_a   1.000
_cell.length_b   1.000
_cell.length_c   1.000
_cell.angle_alpha   90.00
_cell.angle_beta   90.00
_cell.angle_gamma   90.00
#
_symmetry.space_group_name_H-M   'P 1'
#
loop_
_entity.id
_entity.type
_entity.pdbx_description
1 polymer ?
#
loop_
_entity_poly.entity_id
_entity_poly.type
_entity_poly.pdbx_seq_one_letter_code
_entity_poly.pdbx_strand_id
1 'polypeptide(L)'
;MPKQRKKWILILIFFALILSMVATVPSEKSYNQWLATQYNLKCTSDTVTRDCSINGQAIEWKDKTERHLFLYKKTTDEYSTNKGNLTIKSLGIFGHYFDISSS
;
A
#
# COMPACT_ATOMS: atom_id res chain seq x y z
N MET A 1 20.43 39.35 -15.45
CA MET A 1 20.02 38.03 -14.91
C MET A 1 19.46 37.16 -16.03
N PRO A 2 20.10 36.02 -16.38
CA PRO A 2 19.96 35.41 -17.70
C PRO A 2 18.57 34.75 -17.88
N LYS A 3 17.81 35.21 -18.87
CA LYS A 3 16.47 34.71 -19.27
C LYS A 3 16.41 33.17 -19.41
N GLN A 4 17.54 32.53 -19.74
CA GLN A 4 17.68 31.07 -19.84
C GLN A 4 17.37 30.34 -18.53
N ARG A 5 17.87 30.81 -17.38
CA ARG A 5 17.61 30.14 -16.09
C ARG A 5 16.13 30.13 -15.72
N LYS A 6 15.38 31.19 -16.06
CA LYS A 6 13.94 31.28 -15.80
C LYS A 6 13.13 30.24 -16.58
N LYS A 7 13.53 29.93 -17.82
CA LYS A 7 12.88 28.88 -18.64
C LYS A 7 13.08 27.48 -18.05
N TRP A 8 14.30 27.16 -17.62
CA TRP A 8 14.59 25.87 -16.99
C TRP A 8 13.86 25.68 -15.65
N ILE A 9 13.76 26.75 -14.85
CA ILE A 9 12.98 26.72 -13.61
C ILE A 9 11.50 26.46 -13.91
N LEU A 10 10.93 27.10 -14.92
CA LEU A 10 9.54 26.86 -15.34
C LEU A 10 9.31 25.41 -15.81
N ILE A 11 10.24 24.85 -16.57
CA ILE A 11 10.17 23.43 -17.01
C ILE A 11 10.23 22.49 -15.80
N LEU A 12 11.15 22.73 -14.85
CA LEU A 12 11.26 21.92 -13.64
C LEU A 12 10.00 22.00 -12.78
N ILE A 13 9.40 23.19 -12.63
CA ILE A 13 8.14 23.35 -11.90
C ILE A 13 7.01 22.59 -12.59
N PHE A 14 6.89 22.70 -13.91
CA PHE A 14 5.85 22.00 -14.67
C PHE A 14 6.02 20.48 -14.59
N PHE A 15 7.26 19.99 -14.68
CA PHE A 15 7.58 18.58 -14.53
C PHE A 15 7.28 18.07 -13.12
N ALA A 16 7.63 18.84 -12.07
CA ALA A 16 7.30 18.51 -10.69
C ALA A 16 5.77 18.48 -10.45
N LEU A 17 5.01 19.39 -11.07
CA LEU A 17 3.56 19.41 -11.01
C LEU A 17 2.96 18.13 -11.62
N ILE A 18 3.43 17.74 -12.81
CA ILE A 18 3.01 16.48 -13.47
C ILE A 18 3.35 15.28 -12.58
N LEU A 19 4.58 15.22 -12.04
CA LEU A 19 5.00 14.13 -11.17
C LEU A 19 4.13 14.03 -9.91
N SER A 20 3.76 15.16 -9.32
CA SER A 20 2.90 15.22 -8.14
C SER A 20 1.48 14.71 -8.41
N MET A 21 1.02 14.82 -9.66
CA MET A 21 -0.31 14.38 -10.09
C MET A 21 -0.37 12.86 -10.30
N VAL A 22 0.75 12.22 -10.66
CA VAL A 22 0.89 10.76 -10.78
C VAL A 22 1.19 10.12 -9.44
N ALA A 23 1.77 10.87 -8.50
CA ALA A 23 2.00 10.42 -7.14
C ALA A 23 0.69 10.40 -6.34
N THR A 24 -0.13 9.37 -6.55
CA THR A 24 -1.31 9.11 -5.73
C THR A 24 -0.96 8.17 -4.58
N VAL A 25 -1.43 8.52 -3.37
CA VAL A 25 -1.40 7.60 -2.22
C VAL A 25 -2.15 6.33 -2.63
N PRO A 26 -1.55 5.14 -2.46
CA PRO A 26 -2.18 3.90 -2.90
C PRO A 26 -3.47 3.61 -2.12
N SER A 27 -4.46 3.11 -2.84
CA SER A 27 -5.81 2.86 -2.31
C SER A 27 -5.89 1.52 -1.58
N GLU A 28 -6.91 1.35 -0.73
CA GLU A 28 -7.21 0.07 -0.08
C GLU A 28 -7.54 -1.04 -1.10
N LYS A 29 -8.16 -0.69 -2.23
CA LYS A 29 -8.39 -1.65 -3.32
C LYS A 29 -7.07 -2.17 -3.90
N SER A 30 -6.10 -1.28 -4.12
CA SER A 30 -4.75 -1.62 -4.58
C SER A 30 -4.05 -2.56 -3.58
N TYR A 31 -4.26 -2.31 -2.28
CA TYR A 31 -3.72 -3.15 -1.20
C TYR A 31 -4.31 -4.56 -1.22
N ASN A 32 -5.63 -4.67 -1.28
CA ASN A 32 -6.32 -5.95 -1.31
C ASN A 32 -5.96 -6.77 -2.56
N GLN A 33 -5.80 -6.11 -3.71
CA GLN A 33 -5.31 -6.76 -4.94
C GLN A 33 -3.88 -7.27 -4.78
N TRP A 34 -3.01 -6.48 -4.16
CA TRP A 34 -1.64 -6.88 -3.88
C TRP A 34 -1.58 -8.07 -2.90
N LEU A 35 -2.35 -8.05 -1.82
CA LEU A 35 -2.49 -9.18 -0.88
C LEU A 35 -2.97 -10.46 -1.56
N ALA A 36 -3.97 -10.34 -2.43
CA ALA A 36 -4.50 -11.47 -3.20
C ALA A 36 -3.47 -12.01 -4.21
N THR A 37 -2.59 -11.17 -4.73
CA THR A 37 -1.58 -11.57 -5.73
C THR A 37 -0.33 -12.16 -5.08
N GLN A 38 0.19 -11.54 -4.03
CA GLN A 38 1.46 -11.93 -3.40
C GLN A 38 1.29 -13.05 -2.37
N TYR A 39 0.22 -12.99 -1.56
CA TYR A 39 0.01 -13.95 -0.47
C TYR A 39 -1.17 -14.88 -0.73
N ASN A 40 -1.88 -14.72 -1.85
CA ASN A 40 -3.14 -15.41 -2.11
C ASN A 40 -4.13 -15.22 -0.95
N LEU A 41 -4.12 -14.02 -0.37
CA LEU A 41 -4.93 -13.64 0.78
C LEU A 41 -6.16 -12.86 0.30
N LYS A 42 -7.34 -13.34 0.68
CA LYS A 42 -8.62 -12.69 0.37
C LYS A 42 -9.42 -12.54 1.65
N CYS A 43 -9.87 -11.32 1.93
CA CYS A 43 -10.81 -11.03 2.99
C CYS A 43 -12.13 -10.60 2.39
N THR A 44 -13.20 -11.23 2.84
CA THR A 44 -14.58 -10.84 2.52
C THR A 44 -15.12 -10.17 3.78
N SER A 45 -15.49 -8.90 3.67
CA SER A 45 -16.18 -8.22 4.76
C SER A 45 -17.68 -8.28 4.48
N ASP A 46 -18.38 -9.17 5.16
CA ASP A 46 -19.82 -8.99 5.34
C ASP A 46 -20.04 -8.06 6.53
N THR A 47 -21.22 -7.42 6.60
CA THR A 47 -21.56 -6.34 7.55
C THR A 47 -21.34 -6.67 9.04
N VAL A 48 -21.06 -7.93 9.38
CA VAL A 48 -20.93 -8.44 10.74
C VAL A 48 -19.59 -9.17 10.98
N THR A 49 -19.00 -9.78 9.95
CA THR A 49 -17.78 -10.60 10.08
C THR A 49 -16.81 -10.34 8.93
N ARG A 50 -15.52 -10.27 9.27
CA ARG A 50 -14.42 -10.21 8.28
C ARG A 50 -13.81 -11.60 8.19
N ASP A 51 -14.24 -12.36 7.18
CA ASP A 51 -13.70 -13.68 6.91
C ASP A 51 -12.52 -13.58 5.97
N CYS A 52 -11.33 -13.92 6.48
CA CYS A 52 -10.10 -13.92 5.71
C CYS A 52 -9.64 -15.34 5.43
N SER A 53 -9.07 -15.55 4.25
CA SER A 53 -8.44 -16.81 3.87
C SER A 53 -7.10 -16.56 3.19
N ILE A 54 -6.13 -17.42 3.46
CA ILE A 54 -4.81 -17.44 2.80
C ILE A 54 -4.57 -18.82 2.22
N ASN A 55 -4.28 -18.92 0.93
CA ASN A 55 -4.12 -20.22 0.24
C ASN A 55 -5.29 -21.19 0.46
N GLY A 56 -6.52 -20.66 0.57
CA GLY A 56 -7.73 -21.45 0.84
C GLY A 56 -7.91 -21.89 2.29
N GLN A 57 -7.02 -21.52 3.22
CA GLN A 57 -7.17 -21.77 4.65
C GLN A 57 -7.76 -20.54 5.36
N ALA A 58 -8.75 -20.76 6.21
CA ALA A 58 -9.32 -19.69 7.03
C ALA A 58 -8.26 -19.14 8.00
N ILE A 59 -8.19 -17.81 8.10
CA ILE A 59 -7.31 -17.08 9.01
C ILE A 59 -8.12 -15.99 9.71
N GLU A 60 -7.72 -15.70 10.94
CA GLU A 60 -8.36 -14.66 11.74
C GLU A 60 -7.61 -13.35 11.54
N TRP A 61 -8.30 -12.30 11.12
CA TRP A 61 -7.73 -10.95 11.12
C TRP A 61 -7.67 -10.42 12.55
N LYS A 62 -6.50 -9.95 12.99
CA LYS A 62 -6.27 -9.47 14.36
C LYS A 62 -6.24 -7.96 14.43
N ASP A 63 -5.31 -7.34 13.70
CA ASP A 63 -5.11 -5.90 13.73
C ASP A 63 -4.59 -5.39 12.39
N LYS A 64 -4.84 -4.10 12.14
CA LYS A 64 -4.32 -3.36 10.99
C LYS A 64 -3.86 -1.99 11.43
N THR A 65 -2.55 -1.76 11.38
CA THR A 65 -1.96 -0.46 11.62
C THR A 65 -1.54 0.18 10.29
N GLU A 66 -2.11 1.36 10.00
CA GLU A 66 -1.76 2.15 8.81
C GLU A 66 -1.09 3.46 9.21
N ARG A 67 0.02 3.79 8.55
CA ARG A 67 0.72 5.08 8.70
C ARG A 67 0.85 5.75 7.34
N HIS A 68 0.27 6.93 7.24
CA HIS A 68 0.34 7.77 6.04
C HIS A 68 1.49 8.78 6.18
N LEU A 69 2.37 8.83 5.19
CA LEU A 69 3.51 9.73 5.12
C LEU A 69 3.55 10.36 3.73
N PHE A 70 2.86 11.49 3.54
CA PHE A 70 2.76 12.21 2.27
C PHE A 70 2.26 11.31 1.12
N LEU A 71 3.16 10.79 0.28
CA LEU A 71 2.85 9.91 -0.87
C LEU A 71 2.98 8.41 -0.55
N TYR A 72 3.39 8.10 0.67
CA TYR A 72 3.67 6.75 1.12
C TYR A 72 2.61 6.29 2.11
N LYS A 73 2.27 5.01 2.07
CA LYS A 73 1.39 4.36 3.05
C LYS A 73 2.07 3.11 3.58
N LYS A 74 2.47 3.10 4.84
CA LYS A 74 2.94 1.88 5.50
C LYS A 74 1.74 1.18 6.11
N THR A 75 1.59 -0.12 5.83
CA THR A 75 0.52 -0.94 6.41
C THR A 75 1.13 -2.17 7.04
N THR A 76 0.86 -2.37 8.32
CA THR A 76 1.15 -3.59 9.07
C THR A 76 -0.18 -4.27 9.35
N ASP A 77 -0.38 -5.46 8.80
CA ASP A 77 -1.53 -6.30 9.09
C ASP A 77 -1.07 -7.54 9.87
N GLU A 78 -1.84 -7.90 10.89
CA GLU A 78 -1.60 -9.08 11.72
C GLU A 78 -2.75 -10.06 11.57
N TYR A 79 -2.40 -11.33 11.34
CA TYR A 79 -3.34 -12.43 11.19
C TYR A 79 -2.94 -13.57 12.11
N SER A 80 -3.93 -14.29 12.62
CA SER A 80 -3.71 -15.56 13.32
C SER A 80 -4.08 -16.72 12.41
N THR A 81 -3.16 -17.67 12.30
CA THR A 81 -3.30 -18.88 11.49
C THR A 81 -3.19 -20.10 12.39
N ASN A 82 -3.63 -21.26 11.91
CA ASN A 82 -3.46 -22.54 12.63
C ASN A 82 -1.99 -22.90 12.89
N LYS A 83 -1.05 -22.26 12.19
CA LYS A 83 0.41 -22.49 12.31
C LYS A 83 1.13 -21.42 13.13
N GLY A 84 0.39 -20.45 13.69
CA GLY A 84 0.93 -19.31 14.44
C GLY A 84 0.48 -17.96 13.88
N ASN A 85 1.10 -16.89 14.37
CA ASN A 85 0.79 -15.52 13.94
C ASN A 85 1.57 -15.13 12.69
N LEU A 86 0.89 -14.48 11.75
CA LEU A 86 1.44 -13.95 10.51
C LEU A 86 1.34 -12.44 10.53
N THR A 87 2.48 -11.76 10.41
CA THR A 87 2.54 -10.30 10.31
C THR A 87 3.00 -9.90 8.91
N ILE A 88 2.16 -9.18 8.17
CA ILE A 88 2.47 -8.66 6.85
C ILE A 88 2.77 -7.16 6.98
N LYS A 89 4.00 -6.77 6.69
CA LYS A 89 4.38 -5.34 6.64
C LYS A 89 4.55 -4.95 5.18
N SER A 90 3.94 -3.86 4.80
CA SER A 90 3.95 -3.38 3.42
C SER A 90 4.22 -1.88 3.34
N LEU A 91 4.85 -1.48 2.24
CA LEU A 91 5.03 -0.09 1.84
C LEU A 91 4.29 0.16 0.54
N GLY A 92 3.27 1.00 0.63
CA GLY A 92 2.55 1.55 -0.49
C GLY A 92 3.21 2.83 -1.01
N ILE A 93 3.51 2.90 -2.30
CA ILE A 93 4.07 4.07 -2.99
C ILE A 93 3.61 4.06 -4.46
N PHE A 94 3.28 5.23 -5.03
CA PHE A 94 2.88 5.38 -6.44
C PHE A 94 1.76 4.42 -6.89
N GLY A 95 0.75 4.16 -6.04
CA GLY A 95 -0.34 3.25 -6.37
C GLY A 95 -0.03 1.75 -6.24
N HIS A 96 1.21 1.38 -5.92
CA HIS A 96 1.66 -0.01 -5.75
C HIS A 96 2.02 -0.30 -4.29
N TYR A 97 2.04 -1.59 -3.93
CA TYR A 97 2.47 -2.08 -2.61
C TYR A 97 3.66 -3.04 -2.76
N PHE A 98 4.53 -3.00 -1.76
CA PHE A 98 5.74 -3.83 -1.68
C PHE A 98 5.84 -4.47 -0.30
N ASP A 99 6.35 -5.70 -0.25
CA ASP A 99 6.62 -6.40 1.01
C ASP A 99 7.87 -5.81 1.67
N ILE A 100 7.75 -5.46 2.95
CA ILE A 100 8.86 -4.99 3.80
C ILE A 100 8.92 -5.77 5.12
N SER A 101 8.28 -6.94 5.20
CA SER A 101 8.25 -7.80 6.38
C SER A 101 9.64 -8.35 6.77
N SER A 102 10.57 -8.41 5.83
CA SER A 102 11.95 -8.91 6.02
C SER A 102 12.99 -7.83 6.35
N SER A 103 12.58 -6.58 6.63
CA SER A 103 13.51 -5.46 6.86
C SER A 103 13.51 -4.94 8.29
#